data_AF-A0A3P6SJF8-F1
#
_entry.id   AF-A0A3P6SJF8-F1
#
_cell.length_a   1.000
_cell.length_b   1.000
_cell.length_c   1.000
_cell.angle_alpha   90.00
_cell.angle_beta   90.00
_cell.angle_gamma   90.00
#
_symmetry.space_group_name_H-M   'P 1'
#
loop_
_entity.id
_entity.type
_entity.pdbx_description
1 polymer ?
#
loop_
_entity_poly.entity_id
_entity_poly.type
_entity_poly.pdbx_seq_one_letter_code
_entity_poly.pdbx_strand_id
1 'polypeptide(L)'
;MWDRYWTLENTGTEEFTGPLPNEQQLVNNQVLENFRNTIQHREDGYYVRLSWKENFPKLPDNKVIAVKRLHKVLEMYSEDTDTLQDYDNIFKEQAAKGLIEEVSEQDVSSTSIVHYLPHQAVFTLRRFSHYNDQPSLNDVLHQDPLLLPDMVGILLRFRVPDIAVISDVEKSFLQVRLQEADRDATRCMW
;
A
#
# COMPACT_ATOMS: atom_id res chain seq x y z
N MET A 1 -7.75 -7.66 40.13
CA MET A 1 -9.06 -7.27 40.74
C MET A 1 -9.69 -6.10 40.00
N TRP A 2 -8.91 -5.28 39.27
CA TRP A 2 -9.40 -4.17 38.44
C TRP A 2 -9.89 -4.58 37.04
N ASP A 3 -9.38 -5.68 36.46
CA ASP A 3 -9.77 -6.13 35.11
C ASP A 3 -11.22 -6.62 35.00
N ARG A 4 -11.82 -7.06 36.12
CA ARG A 4 -13.23 -7.53 36.15
C ARG A 4 -14.25 -6.39 36.10
N TYR A 5 -13.87 -5.17 36.46
CA TYR A 5 -14.80 -4.03 36.46
C TYR A 5 -15.06 -3.54 35.03
N TRP A 6 -14.03 -3.51 34.17
CA TRP A 6 -14.19 -3.09 32.78
C TRP A 6 -14.97 -4.07 31.91
N THR A 7 -14.96 -5.36 32.24
CA THR A 7 -15.74 -6.36 31.51
C THR A 7 -17.24 -6.32 31.81
N LEU A 8 -17.65 -5.75 32.96
CA LEU A 8 -19.05 -5.80 33.41
C LEU A 8 -19.91 -4.65 32.85
N GLU A 9 -19.31 -3.52 32.46
CA GLU A 9 -20.05 -2.40 31.82
C GLU A 9 -20.25 -2.58 30.31
N ASN A 10 -19.55 -3.53 29.69
CA ASN A 10 -19.67 -3.80 28.25
C ASN A 10 -20.77 -4.81 27.87
N THR A 11 -21.44 -5.45 28.83
CA THR A 11 -22.38 -6.57 28.57
C THR A 11 -23.75 -6.14 28.00
N GLY A 12 -23.92 -4.89 27.57
CA GLY A 12 -25.22 -4.34 27.15
C GLY A 12 -25.27 -3.71 25.76
N THR A 13 -24.15 -3.59 25.04
CA THR A 13 -24.09 -2.98 23.71
C THR A 13 -23.08 -3.71 22.83
N GLU A 14 -23.35 -4.98 22.53
CA GLU A 14 -22.68 -5.62 21.39
C GLU A 14 -23.37 -5.16 20.10
N GLU A 15 -23.14 -3.90 19.73
CA GLU A 15 -23.17 -3.52 18.32
C GLU A 15 -22.08 -4.36 17.62
N PHE A 16 -22.40 -4.94 16.46
CA PHE A 16 -21.45 -5.72 15.68
C PHE A 16 -20.26 -4.83 15.29
N THR A 17 -19.12 -4.99 15.99
CA THR A 17 -17.91 -4.16 15.86
C THR A 17 -16.89 -4.74 14.86
N GLY A 18 -17.32 -5.65 13.99
CA GLY A 18 -16.47 -6.34 13.02
C GLY A 18 -16.13 -7.78 13.43
N PRO A 19 -15.18 -8.43 12.75
CA PRO A 19 -14.81 -9.83 13.01
C PRO A 19 -14.32 -10.00 14.45
N LEU A 20 -14.62 -11.16 15.04
CA LEU A 20 -14.21 -11.46 16.41
C LEU A 20 -12.68 -11.39 16.51
N PRO A 21 -12.10 -10.93 17.64
CA PRO A 21 -10.64 -10.78 17.79
C PRO A 21 -9.84 -12.05 17.41
N ASN A 22 -10.41 -13.23 17.66
CA ASN A 22 -9.82 -14.51 17.27
C ASN A 22 -9.82 -14.73 15.75
N GLU A 23 -10.88 -14.34 15.04
CA GLU A 23 -10.97 -14.46 13.58
C GLU A 23 -9.96 -13.53 12.90
N GLN A 24 -9.84 -12.29 13.37
CA GLN A 24 -8.85 -11.33 12.86
C GLN A 24 -7.42 -11.83 13.06
N GLN A 25 -7.12 -12.47 14.20
CA GLN A 25 -5.81 -13.08 14.45
C GLN A 25 -5.51 -14.24 13.50
N LEU A 26 -6.49 -15.09 13.21
CA LEU A 26 -6.34 -16.19 12.24
C LEU A 26 -6.03 -15.65 10.85
N VAL A 27 -6.78 -14.64 10.39
CA VAL A 27 -6.55 -13.97 9.10
C VAL A 27 -5.15 -13.34 9.07
N ASN A 28 -4.76 -12.63 10.12
CA ASN A 28 -3.43 -12.01 10.21
C ASN A 28 -2.31 -13.06 10.12
N ASN A 29 -2.46 -14.20 10.78
CA ASN A 29 -1.49 -15.28 10.73
C ASN A 29 -1.38 -15.86 9.31
N GLN A 30 -2.50 -16.09 8.64
CA GLN A 30 -2.52 -16.59 7.26
C GLN A 30 -1.86 -15.62 6.29
N VAL A 31 -2.11 -14.30 6.43
CA VAL A 31 -1.44 -13.26 5.64
C VAL A 31 0.08 -13.27 5.87
N LEU A 32 0.53 -13.38 7.13
CA LEU A 32 1.96 -13.46 7.46
C LEU A 32 2.63 -14.73 6.94
N GLU A 33 1.95 -15.88 7.01
CA GLU A 33 2.44 -17.12 6.44
C GLU A 33 2.58 -17.03 4.92
N ASN A 34 1.55 -16.51 4.23
CA ASN A 34 1.60 -16.28 2.80
C ASN A 34 2.75 -15.33 2.41
N PHE A 35 2.94 -14.24 3.15
CA PHE A 35 4.07 -13.33 2.95
C PHE A 35 5.42 -14.06 3.09
N ARG A 36 5.61 -14.83 4.17
CA ARG A 36 6.86 -15.58 4.41
C ARG A 36 7.13 -16.63 3.33
N ASN A 37 6.08 -17.26 2.81
CA ASN A 37 6.20 -18.29 1.77
C ASN A 37 6.45 -17.70 0.38
N THR A 38 6.03 -16.47 0.14
CA THR A 38 6.09 -15.85 -1.19
C THR A 38 7.23 -14.85 -1.35
N ILE A 39 7.73 -14.25 -0.27
CA ILE A 39 8.85 -13.29 -0.33
C ILE A 39 10.09 -13.94 -0.95
N GLN A 40 10.71 -13.22 -1.88
CA GLN A 40 11.93 -13.65 -2.55
C GLN A 40 13.03 -12.62 -2.28
N HIS A 41 14.22 -13.09 -1.92
CA HIS A 41 15.41 -12.25 -1.93
C HIS A 41 16.16 -12.46 -3.24
N ARG A 42 16.31 -11.39 -4.02
CA ARG A 42 17.08 -11.35 -5.27
C ARG A 42 18.34 -10.52 -5.07
N GLU A 43 19.19 -10.45 -6.09
CA GLU A 43 20.48 -9.72 -6.01
C GLU A 43 20.29 -8.23 -5.71
N ASP A 44 19.22 -7.64 -6.21
CA ASP A 44 18.93 -6.21 -6.13
C ASP A 44 17.99 -5.82 -4.98
N GLY A 45 17.37 -6.79 -4.28
CA GLY A 45 16.55 -6.55 -3.10
C GLY A 45 15.45 -7.60 -2.85
N TYR A 46 14.48 -7.24 -2.02
CA TYR A 46 13.35 -8.11 -1.67
C TYR A 46 12.16 -7.92 -2.62
N TYR A 47 11.54 -9.02 -3.00
CA TYR A 47 10.40 -9.09 -3.89
C TYR A 47 9.21 -9.72 -3.19
N VAL A 48 8.14 -8.96 -3.02
CA VAL A 48 6.94 -9.37 -2.29
C VAL A 48 5.75 -9.58 -3.24
N ARG A 49 4.73 -10.29 -2.76
CA ARG A 49 3.41 -10.41 -3.39
C ARG A 49 2.41 -9.54 -2.65
N LEU A 50 1.40 -9.05 -3.36
CA LEU A 50 0.25 -8.41 -2.74
C LEU A 50 -0.57 -9.46 -1.97
N SER A 51 -1.07 -9.08 -0.80
CA SER A 51 -1.91 -9.91 0.07
C SER A 51 -3.34 -10.00 -0.45
N TRP A 52 -3.56 -10.66 -1.59
CA TRP A 52 -4.89 -10.81 -2.20
C TRP A 52 -5.87 -11.55 -1.26
N LYS A 53 -7.10 -11.04 -1.15
CA LYS A 53 -8.19 -11.77 -0.47
C LYS A 53 -8.56 -13.02 -1.23
N GLU A 54 -9.20 -13.98 -0.57
CA GLU A 54 -9.82 -15.10 -1.26
C GLU A 54 -11.14 -14.67 -1.93
N ASN A 55 -11.40 -15.14 -3.15
CA ASN A 55 -12.66 -14.92 -3.88
C ASN A 55 -13.13 -13.45 -3.97
N PHE A 56 -12.21 -12.50 -4.20
CA PHE A 56 -12.59 -11.10 -4.39
C PHE A 56 -13.33 -10.86 -5.71
N PRO A 57 -14.25 -9.87 -5.76
CA PRO A 57 -14.91 -9.49 -7.00
C PRO A 57 -13.88 -8.99 -8.01
N LYS A 58 -14.14 -9.24 -9.29
CA LYS A 58 -13.30 -8.72 -10.37
C LYS A 58 -13.21 -7.20 -10.24
N LEU A 59 -11.98 -6.67 -10.17
CA LEU A 59 -11.75 -5.23 -10.18
C LEU A 59 -12.26 -4.64 -11.50
N PRO A 60 -13.00 -3.52 -11.47
CA PRO A 60 -13.43 -2.84 -12.68
C PRO A 60 -12.23 -2.21 -13.40
N ASP A 61 -12.34 -2.05 -14.72
CA ASP A 61 -11.38 -1.25 -15.46
C ASP A 61 -11.53 0.23 -15.09
N ASN A 62 -10.50 0.78 -14.46
CA ASN A 62 -10.45 2.17 -14.03
C ASN A 62 -9.50 3.04 -14.87
N LYS A 63 -9.03 2.54 -16.03
CA LYS A 63 -8.13 3.27 -16.95
C LYS A 63 -8.67 4.65 -17.30
N VAL A 64 -9.95 4.73 -17.67
CA VAL A 64 -10.62 6.00 -18.03
C VAL A 64 -10.55 7.02 -16.90
N ILE A 65 -10.63 6.56 -15.64
CA ILE A 65 -10.59 7.42 -14.46
C ILE A 65 -9.18 7.95 -14.24
N ALA A 66 -8.17 7.08 -14.35
CA ALA A 66 -6.77 7.47 -14.26
C ALA A 66 -6.42 8.52 -15.32
N VAL A 67 -6.82 8.30 -16.58
CA VAL A 67 -6.63 9.25 -17.69
C VAL A 67 -7.28 10.60 -17.40
N LYS A 68 -8.53 10.62 -16.92
CA LYS A 68 -9.24 11.87 -16.60
C LYS A 68 -8.54 12.65 -15.50
N ARG A 69 -7.94 11.97 -14.52
CA ARG A 69 -7.17 12.63 -13.46
C ARG A 69 -5.86 13.20 -13.96
N LEU A 70 -5.14 12.46 -14.80
CA LEU A 70 -3.92 12.96 -15.44
C LEU A 70 -4.23 14.23 -16.23
N HIS A 71 -5.27 14.23 -17.07
CA HIS A 71 -5.69 15.43 -17.80
C HIS A 71 -5.95 16.62 -16.86
N LYS A 72 -6.61 16.38 -15.73
CA LYS A 72 -6.87 17.43 -14.74
C LYS A 72 -5.60 17.96 -14.08
N VAL A 73 -4.61 17.11 -13.83
CA VAL A 73 -3.28 17.54 -13.32
C VAL A 73 -2.59 18.40 -14.37
N LEU A 74 -2.56 17.97 -15.63
CA LEU A 74 -1.95 18.72 -16.73
C LEU A 74 -2.65 20.07 -16.96
N GLU A 75 -3.98 20.11 -16.88
CA GLU A 75 -4.76 21.35 -16.97
C GLU A 75 -4.46 22.29 -15.78
N MET A 76 -4.44 21.75 -14.56
CA MET A 76 -4.21 22.51 -13.33
C MET A 76 -2.83 23.20 -13.31
N TYR A 77 -1.80 22.55 -13.85
CA TYR A 77 -0.44 23.10 -13.91
C TYR A 77 -0.02 23.55 -15.31
N SER A 78 -0.97 23.74 -16.23
CA SER A 78 -0.67 24.11 -17.62
C SER A 78 0.09 25.43 -17.75
N GLU A 79 -0.12 26.36 -16.82
CA GLU A 79 0.60 27.63 -16.75
C GLU A 79 1.90 27.55 -15.92
N ASP A 80 2.06 26.52 -15.08
CA ASP A 80 3.21 26.29 -14.20
C ASP A 80 4.11 25.19 -14.79
N THR A 81 4.91 25.60 -15.75
CA THR A 81 5.81 24.71 -16.50
C THR A 81 6.92 24.11 -15.63
N ASP A 82 7.38 24.82 -14.60
CA ASP A 82 8.39 24.31 -13.67
C ASP A 82 7.85 23.11 -12.89
N THR A 83 6.63 23.24 -12.35
CA THR A 83 5.96 22.15 -11.63
C THR A 83 5.71 20.92 -12.51
N LEU A 84 5.28 21.12 -13.77
CA LEU A 84 5.11 20.02 -14.71
C LEU A 84 6.43 19.34 -15.06
N GLN A 85 7.51 20.11 -15.20
CA GLN A 85 8.83 19.56 -15.48
C GLN A 85 9.36 18.74 -14.31
N ASP A 86 9.21 19.22 -13.08
CA ASP A 86 9.57 18.48 -11.87
C ASP A 86 8.75 17.20 -11.73
N TYR A 87 7.45 17.27 -12.04
CA TYR A 87 6.57 16.12 -12.04
C TYR A 87 7.05 15.02 -13.01
N ASP A 88 7.34 15.37 -14.26
CA ASP A 88 7.88 14.43 -15.27
C ASP A 88 9.27 13.91 -14.87
N ASN A 89 10.13 14.76 -14.30
CA ASN A 89 11.46 14.38 -13.83
C ASN A 89 11.40 13.30 -12.73
N ILE A 90 10.44 13.37 -11.81
CA ILE A 90 10.26 12.36 -10.75
C ILE A 90 9.99 10.98 -11.35
N PHE A 91 9.10 10.88 -12.34
CA PHE A 91 8.81 9.59 -13.00
C PHE A 91 10.01 9.09 -13.78
N LYS A 92 10.69 9.97 -14.52
CA LYS A 92 11.92 9.62 -15.24
C LYS A 92 13.01 9.12 -14.30
N GLU A 93 13.19 9.75 -13.15
CA GLU A 93 14.15 9.32 -12.12
C GLU A 93 13.78 7.95 -11.54
N GLN A 94 12.49 7.72 -11.24
CA GLN A 94 12.01 6.43 -10.75
C GLN A 94 12.21 5.32 -11.80
N ALA A 95 11.95 5.61 -13.08
CA ALA A 95 12.17 4.69 -14.18
C ALA A 95 13.67 4.37 -14.35
N ALA A 96 14.53 5.38 -14.32
CA ALA A 96 15.98 5.21 -14.40
C ALA A 96 16.55 4.38 -13.24
N LYS A 97 15.91 4.44 -12.06
CA LYS A 97 16.25 3.62 -10.88
C LYS A 97 15.66 2.21 -10.92
N GLY A 98 14.86 1.87 -11.93
CA GLY A 98 14.17 0.59 -12.04
C GLY A 98 13.08 0.39 -10.97
N LEU A 99 12.53 1.49 -10.43
CA LEU A 99 11.41 1.44 -9.47
C LEU A 99 10.06 1.31 -10.17
N ILE A 100 9.97 1.89 -11.36
CA ILE A 100 8.84 1.75 -12.28
C ILE A 100 9.37 1.32 -13.65
N GLU A 101 8.49 0.70 -14.44
CA GLU A 101 8.81 0.27 -15.80
C GLU A 101 7.68 0.70 -16.75
N GLU A 102 8.04 0.95 -18.01
CA GLU A 102 7.06 1.24 -19.06
C GLU A 102 6.41 -0.08 -19.50
N VAL A 103 5.09 -0.08 -19.64
CA VAL A 103 4.31 -1.27 -19.97
C VAL A 103 3.59 -1.06 -21.29
N SER A 104 3.82 -1.95 -22.25
CA SER A 104 3.07 -1.94 -23.51
C SER A 104 1.64 -2.39 -23.28
N GLU A 105 0.69 -1.79 -24.01
CA GLU A 105 -0.71 -2.27 -24.02
C GLU A 105 -0.84 -3.69 -24.59
N GLN A 106 0.16 -4.16 -25.32
CA GLN A 106 0.19 -5.49 -25.94
C GLN A 106 0.69 -6.59 -24.98
N ASP A 107 1.36 -6.23 -23.89
CA ASP A 107 2.01 -7.17 -22.96
C ASP A 107 1.07 -7.64 -21.83
N VAL A 108 -0.23 -7.31 -21.91
CA VAL A 108 -1.21 -7.73 -20.91
C VAL A 108 -1.44 -9.24 -21.01
N SER A 109 -0.91 -9.99 -20.06
CA SER A 109 -1.31 -11.39 -19.88
C SER A 109 -2.81 -11.46 -19.59
N SER A 110 -3.52 -12.37 -20.26
CA SER A 110 -4.97 -12.54 -20.08
C SER A 110 -5.38 -12.94 -18.64
N THR A 111 -4.41 -13.29 -17.80
CA THR A 111 -4.63 -13.72 -16.41
C THR A 111 -4.20 -12.69 -15.36
N SER A 112 -3.55 -11.58 -15.73
CA SER A 112 -3.10 -10.58 -14.76
C SER A 112 -4.22 -9.61 -14.38
N ILE A 113 -4.27 -9.25 -13.10
CA ILE A 113 -5.19 -8.22 -12.60
C ILE A 113 -4.62 -6.88 -13.00
N VAL A 114 -5.31 -6.18 -13.90
CA VAL A 114 -4.90 -4.84 -14.35
C VAL A 114 -5.70 -3.78 -13.61
N HIS A 115 -4.99 -2.89 -12.93
CA HIS A 115 -5.61 -1.77 -12.22
C HIS A 115 -4.68 -0.54 -12.27
N TYR A 116 -5.26 0.63 -12.54
CA TYR A 116 -4.53 1.88 -12.66
C TYR A 116 -4.64 2.68 -11.36
N LEU A 117 -3.54 2.98 -10.70
CA LEU A 117 -3.49 3.85 -9.54
C LEU A 117 -3.73 5.29 -10.00
N PRO A 118 -4.86 5.91 -9.60
CA PRO A 118 -5.04 7.32 -9.86
C PRO A 118 -4.11 8.09 -8.92
N HIS A 119 -3.13 8.79 -9.47
CA HIS A 119 -2.29 9.71 -8.71
C HIS A 119 -2.68 11.16 -8.98
N GLN A 120 -2.21 12.03 -8.09
CA GLN A 120 -2.26 13.47 -8.22
C GLN A 120 -0.89 13.95 -7.74
N ALA A 121 -0.35 15.03 -8.31
CA ALA A 121 0.81 15.69 -7.72
C ALA A 121 0.43 16.17 -6.31
N VAL A 122 0.91 15.47 -5.29
CA VAL A 122 0.62 15.75 -3.89
C VAL A 122 1.76 16.56 -3.30
N PHE A 123 1.64 17.89 -3.33
CA PHE A 123 2.57 18.80 -2.62
C PHE A 123 2.32 18.82 -1.10
N THR A 124 1.22 18.21 -0.64
CA THR A 124 0.86 17.97 0.78
C THR A 124 -0.02 16.75 0.92
N LEU A 125 0.38 15.75 1.73
CA LEU A 125 -0.27 14.43 1.92
C LEU A 125 -1.82 14.48 1.85
N ARG A 126 -2.42 13.91 0.80
CA ARG A 126 -3.88 13.68 0.77
C ARG A 126 -4.22 12.31 0.18
N ARG A 127 -5.22 11.69 0.80
CA ARG A 127 -5.59 10.27 0.72
C ARG A 127 -6.00 9.82 -0.70
N PHE A 128 -5.65 8.59 -1.05
CA PHE A 128 -6.20 7.87 -2.19
C PHE A 128 -7.73 7.82 -2.09
N SER A 129 -8.40 8.26 -3.14
CA SER A 129 -9.87 8.43 -3.16
C SER A 129 -10.58 7.13 -3.51
N HIS A 130 -11.62 6.78 -2.75
CA HIS A 130 -12.64 5.82 -3.15
C HIS A 130 -13.68 6.49 -4.05
N TYR A 131 -14.31 5.73 -4.97
CA TYR A 131 -15.47 6.21 -5.72
C TYR A 131 -16.64 5.23 -5.58
N ASN A 132 -17.86 5.79 -5.57
CA ASN A 132 -19.10 5.14 -5.16
C ASN A 132 -19.36 3.80 -5.87
N ASP A 133 -19.68 2.77 -5.07
CA ASP A 133 -20.22 1.46 -5.42
C ASP A 133 -19.35 0.49 -6.25
N GLN A 134 -18.06 0.76 -6.40
CA GLN A 134 -17.13 -0.17 -7.07
C GLN A 134 -15.96 -0.59 -6.16
N PRO A 135 -15.56 -1.87 -6.18
CA PRO A 135 -14.44 -2.35 -5.37
C PRO A 135 -13.13 -1.71 -5.84
N SER A 136 -12.40 -1.12 -4.90
CA SER A 136 -11.06 -0.58 -5.10
C SER A 136 -9.98 -1.65 -4.86
N LEU A 137 -8.74 -1.37 -5.25
CA LEU A 137 -7.61 -2.25 -4.96
C LEU A 137 -7.50 -2.56 -3.45
N ASN A 138 -7.76 -1.58 -2.58
CA ASN A 138 -7.73 -1.79 -1.13
C ASN A 138 -8.84 -2.73 -0.64
N ASP A 139 -9.97 -2.82 -1.35
CA ASP A 139 -11.08 -3.68 -0.96
C ASP A 139 -10.78 -5.16 -1.24
N VAL A 140 -9.89 -5.44 -2.19
CA VAL A 140 -9.53 -6.80 -2.60
C VAL A 140 -8.20 -7.28 -2.00
N LEU A 141 -7.48 -6.42 -1.29
CA LEU A 141 -6.29 -6.77 -0.52
C LEU A 141 -6.64 -6.94 0.97
N HIS A 142 -6.01 -7.91 1.62
CA HIS A 142 -6.00 -8.00 3.08
C HIS A 142 -5.31 -6.76 3.64
N GLN A 143 -5.85 -6.25 4.74
CA GLN A 143 -5.12 -5.28 5.54
C GLN A 143 -3.93 -5.99 6.18
N ASP A 144 -2.75 -5.41 6.03
CA ASP A 144 -1.56 -5.97 6.65
C ASP A 144 -1.68 -5.94 8.18
N PRO A 145 -1.21 -7.00 8.86
CA PRO A 145 -1.17 -7.02 10.31
C PRO A 145 -0.32 -5.87 10.86
N LEU A 146 -0.72 -5.34 12.01
CA LEU A 146 0.07 -4.31 12.70
C LEU A 146 1.39 -4.92 13.20
N LEU A 147 2.48 -4.61 12.52
CA LEU A 147 3.84 -5.03 12.88
C LEU A 147 4.60 -3.98 13.69
N LEU A 148 3.96 -2.86 14.05
CA LEU A 148 4.60 -1.80 14.83
C LEU A 148 5.00 -2.34 16.21
N PRO A 149 6.29 -2.26 16.58
CA PRO A 149 6.71 -2.66 17.91
C PRO A 149 6.11 -1.70 18.95
N ASP A 150 5.90 -2.21 20.17
CA ASP A 150 5.42 -1.37 21.26
C ASP A 150 6.36 -0.18 21.50
N MET A 151 5.85 1.02 21.25
CA MET A 151 6.58 2.28 21.38
C MET A 151 7.13 2.46 22.79
N VAL A 152 6.39 2.06 23.83
CA VAL A 152 6.86 2.16 25.21
C VAL A 152 8.06 1.23 25.42
N GLY A 153 7.96 -0.02 24.99
CA GLY A 153 9.07 -0.97 25.01
C GLY A 153 10.30 -0.50 24.23
N ILE A 154 10.13 0.13 23.06
CA ILE A 154 11.24 0.73 22.30
C ILE A 154 11.91 1.84 23.12
N LEU A 155 11.12 2.79 23.66
CA LEU A 155 11.64 3.92 24.43
C LEU A 155 12.35 3.49 25.72
N LEU A 156 11.87 2.42 26.37
CA LEU A 156 12.53 1.87 27.55
C LEU A 156 13.88 1.23 27.19
N ARG A 157 13.94 0.41 26.13
CA ARG A 157 15.20 -0.19 25.66
C ARG A 157 16.20 0.85 25.19
N PHE A 158 15.73 1.93 24.57
CA PHE A 158 16.57 3.04 24.11
C PHE A 158 17.30 3.76 25.25
N ARG A 159 16.79 3.69 26.49
CA ARG A 159 17.38 4.30 27.68
C ARG A 159 18.35 3.39 28.45
N VAL A 160 18.48 2.12 28.06
CA VAL A 160 19.36 1.16 28.75
C VAL A 160 20.85 1.41 28.46
N PRO A 161 21.29 1.61 27.19
CA PRO A 161 22.69 1.88 26.91
C PRO A 161 23.05 3.36 27.13
N ASP A 162 24.33 3.62 27.45
CA ASP A 162 24.86 4.98 27.65
C ASP A 162 24.93 5.80 26.35
N ILE A 163 24.92 5.12 25.20
CA ILE A 163 25.01 5.72 23.87
C ILE A 163 23.92 5.11 22.99
N ALA A 164 23.15 5.97 22.33
CA ALA A 164 22.14 5.58 21.37
C ALA A 164 22.42 6.22 20.01
N VAL A 165 22.26 5.44 18.94
CA VAL A 165 22.44 5.89 17.55
C VAL A 165 21.09 5.87 16.87
N ILE A 166 20.77 6.97 16.18
CA ILE A 166 19.55 7.12 15.39
C ILE A 166 19.99 7.40 13.95
N SER A 167 19.39 6.70 12.99
CA SER A 167 19.54 6.98 11.57
C SER A 167 18.17 6.89 10.93
N ASP A 168 17.90 7.79 9.99
CA ASP A 168 16.78 7.64 9.06
C ASP A 168 17.23 6.82 7.86
N VAL A 169 16.34 5.98 7.33
CA VAL A 169 16.60 5.21 6.10
C VAL A 169 15.78 5.86 5.01
N GLU A 170 16.44 6.75 4.27
CA GLU A 170 15.81 7.44 3.15
C GLU A 170 15.19 6.42 2.18
N LYS A 171 13.90 6.60 1.86
CA LYS A 171 13.18 5.81 0.84
C LYS A 171 13.15 4.29 1.10
N SER A 172 13.10 3.87 2.37
CA SER A 172 13.00 2.44 2.75
C SER A 172 11.88 1.66 2.02
N PHE A 173 10.73 2.28 1.78
CA PHE A 173 9.63 1.66 1.03
C PHE A 173 9.98 1.33 -0.42
N LEU A 174 10.88 2.10 -1.05
CA LEU A 174 11.31 1.86 -2.44
C LEU A 174 12.34 0.71 -2.53
N GLN A 175 12.83 0.20 -1.40
CA GLN A 175 13.76 -0.94 -1.38
C GLN A 175 13.04 -2.29 -1.48
N VAL A 176 11.72 -2.31 -1.28
CA VAL A 176 10.88 -3.50 -1.45
C VAL A 176 10.21 -3.43 -2.81
N ARG A 177 10.42 -4.45 -3.64
CA ARG A 177 9.88 -4.54 -5.00
C ARG A 177 8.69 -5.48 -5.06
N LEU A 178 7.86 -5.28 -6.07
CA LEU A 178 6.74 -6.16 -6.35
C LEU A 178 7.15 -7.23 -7.37
N GLN A 179 6.75 -8.48 -7.12
CA GLN A 179 6.92 -9.54 -8.09
C GLN A 179 6.10 -9.27 -9.35
N GLU A 180 6.62 -9.73 -10.49
CA GLU A 180 6.13 -9.48 -11.84
C GLU A 180 4.63 -9.76 -11.97
N ALA A 181 4.15 -10.83 -11.33
CA ALA A 181 2.76 -11.25 -11.39
C ALA A 181 1.74 -10.25 -10.80
N ASP A 182 2.16 -9.35 -9.92
CA ASP A 182 1.28 -8.38 -9.26
C ASP A 182 1.50 -6.93 -9.74
N ARG A 183 2.54 -6.65 -10.55
CA ARG A 183 2.88 -5.28 -11.01
C ARG A 183 1.74 -4.60 -11.75
N ASP A 184 0.99 -5.38 -12.54
CA ASP A 184 -0.15 -4.91 -13.32
C ASP A 184 -1.31 -4.35 -12.46
N ALA A 185 -1.37 -4.72 -11.18
CA ALA A 185 -2.35 -4.17 -10.25
C ALA A 185 -2.02 -2.73 -9.80
N THR A 186 -0.81 -2.25 -10.11
CA THR A 186 -0.27 -0.97 -9.65
C THR A 186 0.13 -0.03 -10.78
N ARG A 187 -0.39 -0.24 -12.00
CA ARG A 187 -0.06 0.60 -13.17
C ARG A 187 -0.42 2.07 -12.90
N CYS A 188 0.31 3.00 -13.49
CA CYS A 188 -0.04 4.41 -13.45
C CYS A 188 0.23 5.07 -14.81
N MET A 189 -0.25 6.29 -15.00
CA MET A 189 -0.03 7.07 -16.22
C MET A 189 0.54 8.42 -15.83
N TRP A 190 1.64 8.85 -16.43
CA TRP A 190 2.23 10.16 -16.21
C TRP A 190 2.48 10.87 -17.53
#